data_AF-A0A8J3I9U0-F1
#
_entry.id   AF-A0A8J3I9U0-F1
#
_cell.length_a   1.000
_cell.length_b   1.000
_cell.length_c   1.000
_cell.angle_alpha   90.00
_cell.angle_beta   90.00
_cell.angle_gamma   90.00
#
_symmetry.space_group_name_H-M   'P 1'
#
loop_
_entity.id
_entity.type
_entity.pdbx_description
1 polymer ?
#
loop_
_entity_poly.entity_id
_entity_poly.type
_entity_poly.pdbx_seq_one_letter_code
_entity_poly.pdbx_strand_id
1 'polypeptide(L)'
;MNRNKRTGQQVRGSLTYQKLLDTMTLEEGLDWLIGMKERLVAKQQRERRYLDRRASRGTHTPTDDAYEQDQALESELLALLDGLIEQLQCDLMGGQA
;
A
#
# COMPACT_ATOMS: atom_id res chain seq x y z
N MET A 1 8.55 41.50 -7.24
CA MET A 1 8.96 40.69 -6.06
C MET A 1 8.31 39.32 -6.15
N ASN A 2 9.11 38.31 -5.86
CA ASN A 2 8.92 36.89 -6.16
C ASN A 2 8.28 36.14 -4.98
N ARG A 3 7.76 34.93 -5.27
CA ARG A 3 7.33 33.83 -4.39
C ARG A 3 5.83 33.74 -4.04
N ASN A 4 5.16 32.81 -4.72
CA ASN A 4 4.67 31.62 -4.00
C ASN A 4 4.52 30.43 -4.96
N LYS A 5 5.53 29.54 -4.91
CA LYS A 5 5.45 28.19 -5.46
C LYS A 5 4.44 27.41 -4.60
N ARG A 6 3.19 27.28 -5.04
CA ARG A 6 2.31 26.24 -4.50
C ARG A 6 2.64 24.97 -5.25
N THR A 7 3.57 24.23 -4.64
CA THR A 7 3.80 22.81 -4.85
C THR A 7 2.49 22.08 -5.08
N GLY A 8 2.42 21.35 -6.20
CA GLY A 8 1.32 20.46 -6.51
C GLY A 8 1.19 19.42 -5.40
N GLN A 9 0.26 19.67 -4.48
CA GLN A 9 -0.17 18.70 -3.50
C GLN A 9 -1.05 17.71 -4.26
N GLN A 10 -0.42 16.69 -4.84
CA GLN A 10 -1.12 15.57 -5.44
C GLN A 10 -1.98 14.92 -4.35
N VAL A 11 -3.30 15.08 -4.53
CA VAL A 11 -4.33 14.40 -3.74
C VAL A 11 -4.17 12.91 -3.99
N ARG A 12 -3.51 12.20 -3.05
CA ARG A 12 -3.35 10.74 -3.04
C ARG A 12 -4.68 10.06 -2.68
N GLY A 13 -5.67 10.22 -3.55
CA GLY A 13 -7.00 9.69 -3.33
C GLY A 13 -7.82 9.73 -4.61
N SER A 14 -7.51 8.84 -5.56
CA SER A 14 -8.54 8.25 -6.41
C SER A 14 -7.99 7.05 -7.16
N LEU A 15 -8.68 5.91 -7.06
CA LEU A 15 -8.49 4.71 -7.89
C LEU A 15 -8.96 4.91 -9.35
N THR A 16 -9.25 6.13 -9.80
CA THR A 16 -10.04 6.35 -11.03
C THR A 16 -9.23 6.68 -12.29
N TYR A 17 -7.91 6.60 -12.26
CA TYR A 17 -7.09 6.65 -13.48
C TYR A 17 -5.95 5.64 -13.35
N GLN A 18 -6.29 4.36 -13.35
CA GLN A 18 -5.30 3.30 -13.46
C GLN A 18 -5.23 2.87 -14.93
N LYS A 19 -4.08 3.16 -15.53
CA LYS A 19 -3.60 2.39 -16.68
C LYS A 19 -3.71 0.91 -16.30
N LEU A 20 -4.30 0.09 -17.15
CA LEU A 20 -4.44 -1.33 -16.84
C LEU A 20 -3.01 -1.91 -16.68
N LEU A 21 -2.82 -2.81 -15.70
CA LEU A 21 -1.49 -3.37 -15.38
C LEU A 21 -0.80 -3.98 -16.62
N ASP A 22 -1.58 -4.60 -17.50
CA ASP A 22 -1.16 -5.18 -18.79
C ASP A 22 -0.65 -4.14 -19.81
N THR A 23 -0.97 -2.86 -19.61
CA THR A 23 -0.51 -1.76 -20.47
C THR A 23 0.67 -0.97 -19.87
N MET A 24 1.05 -1.24 -18.63
CA MET A 24 2.19 -0.61 -17.98
C MET A 24 3.51 -1.16 -18.53
N THR A 25 4.56 -0.33 -18.59
CA THR A 25 5.92 -0.87 -18.69
C THR A 25 6.30 -1.59 -17.39
N LEU A 26 7.37 -2.38 -17.42
CA LEU A 26 7.84 -3.07 -16.21
C LEU A 26 8.21 -2.08 -15.10
N GLU A 27 8.84 -0.96 -15.44
CA GLU A 27 9.20 0.09 -14.48
C GLU A 27 7.95 0.77 -13.89
N GLU A 28 6.97 1.11 -14.73
CA GLU A 28 5.71 1.70 -14.29
C GLU A 28 4.95 0.74 -13.36
N GLY A 29 4.91 -0.55 -13.71
CA GLY A 29 4.30 -1.60 -12.90
C GLY A 29 4.99 -1.76 -11.56
N LEU A 30 6.32 -1.78 -11.55
CA LEU A 30 7.13 -1.89 -10.34
C LEU A 30 6.90 -0.71 -9.39
N ASP A 31 6.99 0.52 -9.90
CA ASP A 31 6.75 1.74 -9.12
C ASP A 31 5.33 1.77 -8.54
N TRP A 32 4.35 1.32 -9.34
CA TRP A 32 2.96 1.25 -8.90
C TRP A 32 2.76 0.20 -7.79
N LEU A 33 3.35 -0.99 -7.92
CA LEU A 33 3.27 -2.05 -6.91
C LEU A 33 3.95 -1.63 -5.60
N ILE A 34 5.12 -1.00 -5.68
CA ILE A 34 5.81 -0.43 -4.51
C ILE A 34 4.92 0.61 -3.83
N GLY A 35 4.36 1.55 -4.59
CA GLY A 35 3.43 2.54 -4.06
C GLY A 35 2.17 1.93 -3.45
N MET A 36 1.65 0.83 -4.01
CA MET A 36 0.54 0.07 -3.44
C MET A 36 0.93 -0.52 -2.07
N LYS A 37 2.07 -1.24 -2.02
CA LYS A 37 2.61 -1.84 -0.81
C LYS A 37 2.80 -0.81 0.30
N GLU A 38 3.42 0.33 0.01
CA GLU A 38 3.64 1.40 0.99
C GLU A 38 2.33 1.92 1.61
N ARG A 39 1.28 2.10 0.79
CA ARG A 39 -0.02 2.55 1.28
C ARG A 39 -0.71 1.51 2.15
N LEU A 40 -0.58 0.23 1.79
CA LEU A 40 -1.14 -0.88 2.55
C LEU A 40 -0.43 -1.04 3.91
N VAL A 41 0.91 -1.00 3.93
CA VAL A 41 1.70 -0.97 5.17
C VAL A 41 1.27 0.21 6.06
N ALA A 42 1.09 1.39 5.47
CA ALA A 42 0.64 2.56 6.21
C ALA A 42 -0.79 2.39 6.76
N LYS A 43 -1.69 1.67 6.07
CA LYS A 43 -3.04 1.33 6.58
C LYS A 43 -2.93 0.39 7.77
N GLN A 44 -2.24 -0.73 7.61
CA GLN A 44 -2.05 -1.74 8.65
C GLN A 44 -1.45 -1.13 9.93
N GLN A 45 -0.45 -0.25 9.80
CA GLN A 45 0.14 0.44 10.95
C GLN A 45 -0.84 1.38 11.67
N ARG A 46 -1.74 2.06 10.93
CA ARG A 46 -2.77 2.92 11.55
C ARG A 46 -3.76 2.09 12.35
N GLU A 47 -4.16 0.93 11.82
CA GLU A 47 -5.09 0.00 12.46
C GLU A 47 -4.45 -0.65 13.68
N ARG A 48 -3.18 -1.06 13.59
CA ARG A 48 -2.45 -1.58 14.75
C ARG A 48 -2.38 -0.57 15.89
N ARG A 49 -2.02 0.69 15.58
CA ARG A 49 -2.01 1.78 16.57
C ARG A 49 -3.40 2.04 17.16
N TYR A 50 -4.47 1.81 16.41
CA TYR A 50 -5.83 1.92 16.92
C TYR A 50 -6.11 0.81 17.94
N LEU A 51 -5.84 -0.45 17.58
CA LEU A 51 -6.03 -1.60 18.47
C LEU A 51 -5.18 -1.49 19.75
N ASP A 52 -3.93 -1.06 19.66
CA ASP A 52 -3.06 -0.86 20.84
C ASP A 52 -3.65 0.19 21.82
N ARG A 53 -4.19 1.30 21.27
CA ARG A 53 -4.90 2.32 22.08
C ARG A 53 -6.21 1.80 22.67
N ARG A 54 -6.85 0.81 22.04
CA ARG A 54 -8.11 0.21 22.50
C ARG A 54 -7.86 -0.83 23.59
N ALA A 55 -6.86 -1.70 23.40
CA ALA A 55 -6.42 -2.68 24.37
C ALA A 55 -6.09 -2.03 25.72
N SER A 56 -5.37 -0.89 25.71
CA SER A 56 -5.05 -0.14 26.94
C SER A 56 -6.26 0.46 27.67
N ARG A 57 -7.42 0.58 27.01
CA ARG A 57 -8.68 1.09 27.60
C ARG A 57 -9.63 -0.03 28.04
N GLY A 58 -9.28 -1.31 27.81
CA GLY A 58 -10.03 -2.47 28.27
C GLY A 58 -11.44 -2.60 27.69
N THR A 59 -11.76 -1.88 26.63
CA THR A 59 -13.07 -1.95 25.95
C THR A 59 -12.86 -2.55 24.58
N HIS A 60 -13.59 -3.62 24.26
CA HIS A 60 -13.63 -4.26 22.95
C HIS A 60 -14.86 -3.82 22.17
N THR A 61 -14.73 -3.61 20.87
CA THR A 61 -15.81 -3.19 19.96
C THR A 61 -15.80 -4.01 18.68
N PRO A 62 -16.94 -4.10 17.96
CA PRO A 62 -16.98 -4.78 16.65
C PRO A 62 -15.99 -4.23 15.62
N THR A 63 -15.57 -2.97 15.76
CA THR A 63 -14.51 -2.39 14.92
C THR A 63 -13.14 -3.00 15.20
N ASP A 64 -12.89 -3.39 16.47
CA ASP A 64 -11.66 -4.07 16.84
C ASP A 64 -11.61 -5.45 16.16
N ASP A 65 -12.72 -6.21 16.19
CA ASP A 65 -12.85 -7.50 15.49
C ASP A 65 -12.61 -7.38 13.97
N ALA A 66 -13.18 -6.35 13.34
CA ALA A 66 -13.01 -6.12 11.91
C ALA A 66 -11.54 -5.84 11.55
N TYR A 67 -10.85 -5.00 12.32
CA TYR A 67 -9.43 -4.72 12.07
C TYR A 67 -8.51 -5.91 12.37
N GLU A 68 -8.85 -6.74 13.35
CA GLU A 68 -8.10 -7.97 13.62
C GLU A 68 -8.24 -8.97 12.46
N GLN A 69 -9.44 -9.11 11.90
CA GLN A 69 -9.68 -9.97 10.72
C GLN A 69 -9.00 -9.40 9.47
N ASP A 70 -9.12 -8.10 9.24
CA ASP A 70 -8.48 -7.41 8.11
C ASP A 70 -6.96 -7.58 8.14
N GLN A 71 -6.31 -7.55 9.32
CA GLN A 71 -4.86 -7.69 9.43
C GLN A 71 -4.32 -9.00 8.85
N ALA A 72 -5.07 -10.10 8.95
CA ALA A 72 -4.67 -11.37 8.36
C ALA A 72 -4.66 -11.27 6.82
N LEU A 73 -5.76 -10.79 6.23
CA LEU A 73 -5.89 -10.59 4.79
C LEU A 73 -4.87 -9.58 4.24
N GLU A 74 -4.63 -8.50 4.97
CA GLU A 74 -3.62 -7.51 4.59
C GLU A 74 -2.20 -8.09 4.60
N SER A 75 -1.89 -8.97 5.55
CA SER A 75 -0.59 -9.62 5.63
C SER A 75 -0.38 -10.58 4.45
N GLU A 76 -1.41 -11.32 4.06
CA GLU A 76 -1.39 -12.16 2.86
C GLU A 76 -1.20 -11.31 1.59
N LEU A 77 -1.92 -10.19 1.49
CA LEU A 77 -1.79 -9.27 0.36
C LEU A 77 -0.41 -8.62 0.29
N LEU A 78 0.19 -8.26 1.42
CA LEU A 78 1.57 -7.75 1.47
C LEU A 78 2.58 -8.80 0.98
N ALA A 79 2.43 -10.06 1.40
CA ALA A 79 3.29 -11.15 0.93
C ALA A 79 3.13 -11.39 -0.58
N LEU A 80 1.90 -11.32 -1.10
CA LEU A 80 1.65 -11.38 -2.54
C LEU A 80 2.33 -10.23 -3.30
N LEU A 81 2.21 -9.00 -2.78
CA LEU A 81 2.87 -7.84 -3.39
C LEU A 81 4.39 -7.97 -3.38
N ASP A 82 4.98 -8.54 -2.33
CA ASP A 82 6.41 -8.80 -2.26
C ASP A 82 6.88 -9.75 -3.37
N GLY A 83 6.20 -10.88 -3.54
CA GLY A 83 6.53 -11.82 -4.61
C GLY A 83 6.38 -11.21 -6.01
N LEU A 84 5.35 -10.39 -6.24
CA LEU A 84 5.17 -9.70 -7.52
C LEU A 84 6.26 -8.65 -7.77
N ILE A 85 6.64 -7.88 -6.76
CA ILE A 85 7.71 -6.89 -6.85
C ILE A 85 9.04 -7.58 -7.17
N GLU A 86 9.36 -8.67 -6.47
CA GLU A 86 10.58 -9.46 -6.69
C GLU A 86 10.63 -10.02 -8.12
N GLN A 87 9.51 -10.59 -8.60
CA GLN A 87 9.43 -11.10 -9.97
C GLN A 87 9.68 -10.00 -11.00
N LEU A 88 9.00 -8.85 -10.87
CA LEU A 88 9.16 -7.74 -11.81
C LEU A 88 10.59 -7.18 -11.78
N GLN A 89 11.24 -7.16 -10.61
CA GLN A 89 12.65 -6.76 -10.49
C GLN A 89 13.58 -7.72 -11.21
N CYS A 90 13.36 -9.04 -11.09
CA CYS A 90 14.11 -10.04 -11.84
C CYS A 90 13.95 -9.87 -13.36
N ASP A 91 12.72 -9.67 -13.81
CA ASP A 91 12.41 -9.47 -15.24
C ASP A 91 13.12 -8.20 -15.78
N LEU A 92 13.14 -7.11 -14.99
CA LEU A 92 13.82 -5.86 -15.33
C LEU A 92 15.35 -6.00 -15.43
N MET A 93 15.94 -6.91 -14.64
CA MET A 93 17.37 -7.20 -14.66
C MET A 93 17.78 -8.17 -15.80
N GLY A 94 16.83 -8.59 -16.64
CA GLY A 94 17.10 -9.52 -17.75
C GLY A 94 17.23 -10.98 -17.30
N GLY A 95 16.80 -11.33 -16.10
CA GLY A 95 16.71 -12.71 -15.64
C GLY A 95 15.53 -13.41 -16.31
N GLN A 96 15.80 -14.20 -17.35
CA GLN A 96 14.84 -15.25 -17.73
C GLN A 96 14.81 -16.26 -16.57
N ALA A 97 13.66 -16.38 -15.91
CA ALA A 97 13.37 -17.46 -14.97
C ALA A 97 13.46 -18.83 -15.66
#